data_AF-A0A538TQJ2-F1
#
_entry.id   AF-A0A538TQJ2-F1
#
_cell.length_a   1.000
_cell.length_b   1.000
_cell.length_c   1.000
_cell.angle_alpha   90.00
_cell.angle_beta   90.00
_cell.angle_gamma   90.00
#
_symmetry.space_group_name_H-M   'P 1'
#
loop_
_entity.id
_entity.type
_entity.pdbx_description
1 polymer ?
#
loop_
_entity_poly.entity_id
_entity_poly.type
_entity_poly.pdbx_seq_one_letter_code
_entity_poly.pdbx_strand_id
1 'polypeptide(L)' 'MNCHEAIDHIGDALEGSLAAHVRAGFEDHMQECAACRTYLEQLRLTRRALRHLPLQRETSRRRPELIARFKGAFPKSR' A
#
# COMPACT_ATOMS: atom_id res chain seq x y z
N MET A 1 -20.19 0.70 4.35
CA MET A 1 -19.39 1.36 3.30
C MET A 1 -19.61 0.66 1.97
N ASN A 2 -19.40 1.35 0.86
CA ASN A 2 -19.46 0.77 -0.48
C ASN A 2 -18.09 0.16 -0.89
N CYS A 3 -18.04 -0.51 -2.05
CA CYS A 3 -16.82 -1.16 -2.52
C CYS A 3 -15.64 -0.20 -2.73
N HIS A 4 -15.89 1.03 -3.18
CA HIS A 4 -14.84 2.02 -3.43
C HIS A 4 -14.22 2.48 -2.11
N GLU A 5 -15.05 2.84 -1.13
CA GLU A 5 -14.61 3.20 0.23
C GLU A 5 -13.84 2.05 0.89
N ALA A 6 -14.30 0.80 0.72
CA ALA A 6 -13.57 -0.35 1.23
C ALA A 6 -12.19 -0.49 0.57
N ILE A 7 -12.09 -0.31 -0.75
CA ILE A 7 -10.81 -0.38 -1.47
C ILE A 7 -9.83 0.69 -0.98
N ASP A 8 -10.30 1.90 -0.69
CA ASP A 8 -9.44 2.98 -0.18
C ASP A 8 -8.80 2.62 1.18
N HIS A 9 -9.48 1.79 1.98
CA HIS A 9 -9.00 1.35 3.29
C HIS A 9 -8.22 0.03 3.29
N ILE A 10 -8.11 -0.65 2.15
CA ILE A 10 -7.41 -1.95 2.06
C ILE A 10 -5.94 -1.84 2.45
N GLY A 11 -5.26 -0.74 2.10
CA GLY A 11 -3.86 -0.51 2.48
C GLY A 11 -3.69 -0.53 4.00
N ASP A 12 -4.49 0.28 4.70
CA ASP A 12 -4.47 0.33 6.17
C ASP A 12 -4.87 -1.01 6.81
N ALA A 13 -5.84 -1.70 6.22
CA ALA A 13 -6.25 -3.03 6.69
C ALA A 13 -5.13 -4.08 6.52
N LEU A 14 -4.33 -4.00 5.45
CA LEU A 14 -3.16 -4.84 5.27
C LEU A 14 -2.10 -4.51 6.31
N GLU A 15 -1.81 -3.22 6.51
CA GLU A 15 -0.76 -2.74 7.43
C GLU A 15 -1.13 -2.86 8.91
N GLY A 16 -2.40 -3.13 9.22
CA GLY A 16 -2.90 -3.19 10.60
C GLY A 16 -3.09 -1.80 11.22
N SER A 17 -3.12 -0.75 10.39
CA SER A 17 -3.27 0.66 10.78
C SER A 17 -4.71 1.18 10.62
N LEU A 18 -5.67 0.31 10.31
CA LEU A 18 -7.06 0.72 10.08
C LEU A 18 -7.66 1.45 11.30
N ALA A 19 -8.11 2.68 11.05
CA ALA A 19 -8.69 3.55 12.06
C ALA A 19 -9.90 2.91 12.75
N ALA A 20 -10.00 3.08 14.07
CA ALA A 20 -11.02 2.41 14.89
C ALA A 20 -12.46 2.71 14.43
N HIS A 21 -12.74 3.94 14.01
CA HIS A 21 -14.07 4.35 13.54
C HIS A 21 -14.44 3.76 12.16
N VAL A 22 -13.45 3.29 11.38
CA VAL A 22 -13.66 2.68 10.05
C VAL A 22 -13.82 1.16 10.15
N ARG A 23 -13.22 0.55 11.18
CA ARG A 23 -13.08 -0.91 11.31
C ARG A 23 -14.39 -1.68 11.20
N ALA A 24 -15.41 -1.29 11.95
CA ALA A 24 -16.69 -1.99 11.95
C ALA A 24 -17.32 -2.02 10.55
N GLY A 25 -17.44 -0.86 9.89
CA GLY A 25 -18.01 -0.80 8.54
C GLY A 25 -17.18 -1.54 7.49
N PHE A 26 -15.86 -1.61 7.65
CA PHE A 26 -14.99 -2.37 6.76
C PHE A 26 -15.19 -3.88 6.95
N GLU A 27 -15.25 -4.34 8.20
CA GLU A 27 -15.51 -5.75 8.54
C GLU A 27 -16.88 -6.20 8.03
N ASP A 28 -17.93 -5.40 8.25
CA ASP A 28 -19.28 -5.66 7.73
C ASP A 28 -19.25 -5.82 6.20
N HIS A 29 -18.59 -4.90 5.50
CA HIS A 29 -18.47 -4.99 4.03
C HIS A 29 -17.71 -6.24 3.57
N MET A 30 -16.64 -6.64 4.29
CA MET A 30 -15.90 -7.86 3.98
C MET A 30 -16.73 -9.13 4.18
N GLN A 31 -17.75 -9.11 5.04
CA GLN A 31 -18.70 -10.22 5.19
C GLN A 31 -19.67 -10.27 4.01
N GLU A 32 -20.22 -9.13 3.62
CA GLU A 32 -21.27 -9.02 2.60
C GLU A 32 -20.75 -9.15 1.16
N CYS A 33 -19.55 -8.64 0.87
CA CYS A 33 -19.03 -8.56 -0.51
C CYS A 33 -17.89 -9.56 -0.78
N ALA A 34 -18.23 -10.66 -1.47
CA ALA A 34 -17.26 -11.70 -1.83
C ALA A 34 -16.13 -11.19 -2.74
N ALA A 35 -16.41 -10.23 -3.63
CA ALA A 35 -15.40 -9.66 -4.52
C ALA A 35 -14.33 -8.87 -3.74
N CYS A 36 -14.73 -7.98 -2.84
CA CYS A 36 -13.81 -7.21 -2.01
C CYS A 36 -13.00 -8.11 -1.06
N ARG A 37 -13.63 -9.14 -0.49
CA ARG A 37 -12.93 -10.15 0.32
C ARG A 37 -11.87 -10.91 -0.49
N THR A 38 -12.21 -11.33 -1.71
CA THR A 38 -11.26 -12.00 -2.61
C THR A 38 -10.10 -11.08 -2.97
N TYR A 39 -10.37 -9.81 -3.24
CA TYR A 39 -9.35 -8.81 -3.54
C TYR A 39 -8.39 -8.60 -2.36
N LEU A 40 -8.90 -8.51 -1.13
CA LEU A 40 -8.08 -8.42 0.07
C LEU A 40 -7.16 -9.64 0.23
N GLU A 41 -7.68 -10.85 0.01
CA GLU A 41 -6.87 -12.08 0.07
C GLU A 41 -5.76 -12.11 -1.01
N GLN A 42 -6.06 -11.68 -2.23
CA GLN A 42 -5.06 -11.57 -3.30
C GLN A 42 -3.92 -10.62 -2.90
N LEU A 43 -4.23 -9.49 -2.27
CA LEU A 43 -3.24 -8.54 -1.80
C LEU A 43 -2.44 -9.08 -0.60
N ARG A 44 -3.08 -9.84 0.30
CA ARG A 44 -2.37 -10.56 1.37
C ARG A 44 -1.35 -11.55 0.81
N LEU A 45 -1.73 -12.32 -0.21
CA LEU A 45 -0.85 -13.25 -0.92
C LEU A 45 0.30 -12.52 -1.61
N THR A 46 -0.01 -11.46 -2.35
CA THR A 46 0.97 -10.62 -3.05
C THR A 46 1.98 -10.05 -2.06
N ARG A 47 1.51 -9.42 -0.97
CA ARG A 47 2.37 -8.89 0.09
C ARG A 47 3.25 -9.96 0.70
N ARG A 48 2.69 -11.15 0.98
CA ARG A 48 3.47 -12.27 1.49
C ARG A 48 4.55 -12.65 0.49
N ALA A 49 4.25 -12.82 -0.80
CA ALA A 49 5.23 -13.16 -1.82
C ALA A 49 6.36 -12.11 -1.90
N LEU A 50 6.01 -10.82 -1.94
CA LEU A 50 6.98 -9.72 -1.98
C LEU A 50 7.90 -9.68 -0.75
N ARG A 51 7.41 -10.02 0.45
CA ARG A 51 8.24 -10.10 1.67
C ARG A 51 9.33 -11.17 1.63
N HIS A 52 9.22 -12.18 0.75
CA HIS A 52 10.25 -13.20 0.58
C HIS A 52 11.33 -12.78 -0.42
N LEU A 53 11.13 -11.68 -1.15
CA LEU A 53 12.17 -11.17 -2.04
C LEU A 53 13.35 -10.68 -1.20
N PRO A 54 14.59 -10.95 -1.66
CA PRO A 54 15.77 -10.44 -0.98
C PRO A 54 15.70 -8.91 -0.97
N LEU A 55 15.86 -8.32 0.22
CA LEU A 55 16.02 -6.88 0.33
C LEU A 55 17.25 -6.49 -0.49
N GLN A 56 17.04 -5.67 -1.52
CA GLN A 56 18.12 -5.03 -2.27
C GLN A 56 18.84 -4.08 -1.31
N ARG A 57 19.89 -4.60 -0.67
CA ARG A 57 20.73 -3.83 0.27
C ARG A 57 21.62 -2.84 -0.47
N GLU A 58 21.99 -3.18 -1.70
CA GLU A 58 22.84 -2.34 -2.54
C GLU A 58 21.98 -1.33 -3.30
N THR A 59 22.14 -0.05 -2.97
CA THR A 59 21.56 1.00 -3.80
C THR A 59 22.41 1.17 -5.05
N SER A 60 21.80 1.34 -6.22
CA SER A 60 22.52 1.63 -7.46
C SER A 60 23.59 2.70 -7.21
N ARG A 61 24.83 2.46 -7.70
CA ARG A 61 25.95 3.43 -7.59
C ARG A 61 25.59 4.81 -8.17
N ARG A 62 24.59 4.86 -9.06
CA ARG A 62 24.06 6.09 -9.67
C ARG A 62 23.04 6.83 -8.81
N ARG A 63 22.61 6.29 -7.66
CA ARG A 63 21.62 6.92 -6.79
C ARG A 63 22.00 8.36 -6.41
N PRO A 64 23.26 8.68 -6.02
CA PRO A 64 23.65 10.07 -5.72
C PRO A 64 23.54 11.00 -6.94
N GLU A 65 24.02 10.55 -8.10
CA GLU A 65 23.94 11.28 -9.39
C GLU A 65 22.49 11.62 -9.74
N LEU A 66 21.60 10.63 -9.66
CA LEU A 66 20.18 10.78 -9.97
C LEU A 66 19.47 11.74 -9.00
N ILE A 67 19.77 11.65 -7.70
CA ILE A 67 19.21 12.57 -6.69
C ILE A 67 19.66 14.01 -6.96
N ALA A 68 20.96 14.22 -7.25
CA ALA A 68 21.49 15.55 -7.56
C ALA A 68 20.82 16.14 -8.81
N ARG A 69 20.68 15.34 -9.86
CA ARG A 69 20.00 15.74 -11.09
C ARG A 69 18.53 16.08 -10.86
N PHE A 70 17.81 15.27 -10.07
CA PHE A 70 16.40 15.53 -9.77
C PHE A 70 16.21 16.81 -8.95
N LYS A 71 17.06 17.05 -7.94
CA LYS A 71 17.03 18.30 -7.15
C LYS A 71 17.30 19.54 -8.01
N GLY A 72 18.19 19.44 -9.00
CA GLY A 72 18.45 20.53 -9.94
C GLY A 72 17.30 20.78 -10.93
N ALA A 73 16.65 19.71 -11.39
CA ALA A 73 15.52 19.78 -12.33
C ALA A 73 14.21 20.23 -11.68
N PHE A 74 14.01 19.91 -10.39
CA PHE A 74 12.80 20.25 -9.62
C PHE A 74 13.17 21.02 -8.35
N PRO A 75 13.63 22.28 -8.49
CA PRO A 75 13.89 23.13 -7.32
C PRO A 75 12.58 23.33 -6.54
N LYS A 76 12.63 23.19 -5.22
CA LYS A 76 11.47 23.50 -4.37
C LYS A 76 11.09 24.97 -4.58
N SER A 77 9.87 25.22 -5.05
CA SER A 77 9.30 26.58 -5.02
C SER A 77 9.25 27.03 -3.56
N ARG A 78 9.82 28.21 -3.28
CA ARG A 78 9.71 28.85 -1.96
C ARG A 78 8.26 29.15 -1.61
#